data_AF-A0A7Y5DTL6-F1
#
_entry.id   AF-A0A7Y5DTL6-F1
#
_cell.length_a   1.000
_cell.length_b   1.000
_cell.length_c   1.000
_cell.angle_alpha   90.00
_cell.angle_beta   90.00
_cell.angle_gamma   90.00
#
_symmetry.space_group_name_H-M   'P 1'
#
loop_
_entity.id
_entity.type
_entity.pdbx_description
1 polymer ?
#
loop_
_entity_poly.entity_id
_entity_poly.type
_entity_poly.pdbx_seq_one_letter_code
_entity_poly.pdbx_strand_id
1 'polypeptide(L)'
;MGIPHASVLALPLFFASLALCTPALSASAGQASPSLRPSLPSSIRITLSKQAPSAIRLEAKQAPLAQILKQLTAKTGVKIHYSALPSNPITVTCAEASVKTVVECLLGPGSNLAAKMPEKLAKATQALNPGAQAQAAELWILSAPSAISRTDSPKDGAMPAQLTKPAQQKSKHPNIAERDRDQFEETLKQTASKNPEERATALYNLGLSGKTDDPDVKDALRQALTDDDPNVREQAAASIAQSADPALIAELNNLPKAGLDAGSTTDQSTLSQDVALLQKATRGGEKMALEFLKNRQSDSQIEH
;
A
#
# COMPACT_ATOMS: atom_id res chain seq x y z
N MET A 1 34.03 -15.39 46.28
CA MET A 1 33.06 -16.44 46.70
C MET A 1 32.03 -16.52 45.58
N GLY A 2 32.20 -17.36 44.55
CA GLY A 2 32.01 -18.83 44.57
C GLY A 2 30.51 -19.10 44.50
N ILE A 3 29.91 -19.53 43.39
CA ILE A 3 29.94 -20.88 42.81
C ILE A 3 29.61 -20.82 41.30
N PRO A 4 30.24 -21.65 40.44
CA PRO A 4 29.91 -21.80 39.02
C PRO A 4 28.95 -22.98 38.76
N HIS A 5 28.06 -22.85 37.77
CA HIS A 5 27.33 -24.00 37.20
C HIS A 5 27.84 -24.30 35.78
N ALA A 6 28.24 -25.55 35.62
CA ALA A 6 28.75 -26.18 34.42
C ALA A 6 27.70 -27.12 33.79
N SER A 7 27.97 -27.46 32.52
CA SER A 7 27.47 -28.64 31.79
C SER A 7 26.03 -28.49 31.26
N VAL A 8 25.64 -28.98 30.07
CA VAL A 8 25.95 -30.27 29.43
C VAL A 8 25.83 -30.14 27.89
N LEU A 9 26.79 -30.72 27.19
CA LEU A 9 26.78 -31.08 25.77
C LEU A 9 25.77 -32.21 25.49
N ALA A 10 24.97 -32.11 24.42
CA ALA A 10 24.35 -33.28 23.78
C ALA A 10 24.12 -33.02 22.28
N LEU A 11 24.98 -33.63 21.44
CA LEU A 11 24.68 -33.95 20.04
C LEU A 11 23.84 -35.24 19.98
N PRO A 12 22.98 -35.38 18.97
CA PRO A 12 22.86 -36.64 18.24
C PRO A 12 23.02 -36.39 16.72
N LEU A 13 23.95 -37.07 16.04
CA LEU A 13 23.85 -38.43 15.48
C LEU A 13 22.87 -38.55 14.30
N PHE A 14 23.48 -38.52 13.11
CA PHE A 14 23.24 -39.37 11.93
C PHE A 14 21.95 -40.20 11.87
N PHE A 15 21.15 -39.94 10.84
CA PHE A 15 20.45 -40.99 10.09
C PHE A 15 20.60 -40.71 8.58
N ALA A 16 21.51 -41.46 7.95
CA ALA A 16 21.60 -41.59 6.51
C ALA A 16 20.63 -42.71 6.09
N SER A 17 19.46 -42.34 5.57
CA SER A 17 18.59 -43.28 4.85
C SER A 17 18.92 -43.25 3.36
N LEU A 18 19.73 -44.23 2.93
CA LEU A 18 19.78 -44.66 1.53
C LEU A 18 18.47 -45.39 1.21
N ALA A 19 17.56 -44.73 0.48
CA ALA A 19 16.48 -45.41 -0.22
C ALA A 19 16.92 -45.62 -1.68
N LEU A 20 17.29 -46.87 -2.02
CA LEU A 20 17.34 -47.32 -3.40
C LEU A 20 15.91 -47.32 -3.96
N CYS A 21 15.60 -46.37 -4.83
CA CYS A 21 14.36 -46.38 -5.60
C CYS A 21 14.70 -46.76 -7.05
N THR A 22 14.21 -47.93 -7.44
CA THR A 22 14.28 -48.51 -8.78
C THR A 22 13.55 -47.63 -9.81
N PRO A 23 14.09 -47.41 -11.03
CA PRO A 23 13.33 -46.74 -12.07
C PRO A 23 12.34 -47.73 -12.70
N ALA A 24 11.05 -47.50 -12.46
CA ALA A 24 9.99 -48.08 -13.28
C ALA A 24 9.91 -47.29 -14.60
N LEU A 25 10.31 -47.92 -15.71
CA LEU A 25 10.06 -47.44 -17.06
C LEU A 25 8.54 -47.36 -17.29
N SER A 26 7.96 -46.17 -17.18
CA SER A 26 6.62 -45.88 -17.68
C SER A 26 6.76 -45.22 -19.04
N ALA A 27 6.33 -45.93 -20.08
CA ALA A 27 6.22 -45.40 -21.43
C ALA A 27 5.14 -44.30 -21.45
N SER A 28 5.57 -43.04 -21.47
CA SER A 28 4.69 -41.89 -21.68
C SER A 28 4.38 -41.75 -23.16
N ALA A 29 3.11 -41.92 -23.52
CA ALA A 29 2.57 -41.49 -24.80
C ALA A 29 2.86 -40.01 -25.06
N GLY A 30 3.25 -39.67 -26.29
CA GLY A 30 3.70 -38.35 -26.69
C GLY A 30 2.65 -37.27 -26.49
N GLN A 31 2.80 -36.49 -25.42
CA GLN A 31 2.21 -35.16 -25.33
C GLN A 31 3.05 -34.24 -26.20
N ALA A 32 2.43 -33.68 -27.25
CA ALA A 32 3.01 -32.63 -28.06
C ALA A 32 3.46 -31.50 -27.13
N SER A 33 4.79 -31.33 -27.00
CA SER A 33 5.35 -30.29 -26.14
C SER A 33 4.83 -28.93 -26.61
N PRO A 34 4.23 -28.11 -25.71
CA PRO A 34 3.83 -26.78 -26.08
C PRO A 34 5.07 -26.04 -26.57
N SER A 35 5.03 -25.64 -27.84
CA SER A 35 6.11 -24.93 -28.54
C SER A 35 6.60 -23.78 -27.67
N LEU A 36 7.80 -23.94 -27.10
CA LEU A 36 8.49 -22.96 -26.27
C LEU A 36 8.66 -21.68 -27.10
N ARG A 37 7.77 -20.72 -26.90
CA ARG A 37 7.96 -19.38 -27.46
C ARG A 37 9.29 -18.86 -26.90
N PRO A 38 10.23 -18.40 -27.75
CA PRO A 38 11.49 -17.85 -27.28
C PRO A 38 11.19 -16.70 -26.32
N SER A 39 11.61 -16.86 -25.06
CA SER A 39 11.47 -15.81 -24.05
C SER A 39 12.25 -14.58 -24.52
N LEU A 40 11.57 -13.44 -24.66
CA LEU A 40 12.24 -12.17 -24.94
C LEU A 40 13.31 -11.91 -23.86
N PRO A 41 14.48 -11.36 -24.23
CA PRO A 41 15.53 -11.08 -23.27
C PRO A 41 15.06 -10.05 -22.25
N SER A 42 15.12 -10.39 -20.97
CA SER A 42 14.84 -9.44 -19.88
C SER A 42 16.03 -8.50 -19.69
N SER A 43 15.75 -7.22 -19.48
CA SER A 43 16.80 -6.22 -19.20
C SER A 43 16.32 -5.19 -18.18
N ILE A 44 17.22 -4.80 -17.28
CA ILE A 44 16.99 -3.76 -16.26
C ILE A 44 18.21 -2.84 -16.29
N ARG A 45 17.98 -1.54 -16.48
CA ARG A 45 19.01 -0.50 -16.49
C ARG A 45 18.60 0.61 -15.53
N ILE A 46 19.42 0.85 -14.52
CA ILE A 46 19.21 1.94 -13.55
C ILE A 46 20.42 2.86 -13.61
N THR A 47 20.17 4.13 -13.91
CA THR A 47 21.19 5.18 -14.01
C THR A 47 20.90 6.25 -12.97
N LEU A 48 21.93 6.62 -12.20
CA LEU A 48 21.88 7.71 -11.23
C LEU A 48 22.60 8.92 -11.85
N SER A 49 21.87 10.01 -12.06
CA SER A 49 22.48 11.26 -12.50
C SER A 49 23.11 11.99 -11.31
N LYS A 50 24.35 12.43 -11.48
CA LYS A 50 25.03 13.32 -10.51
C LYS A 50 24.65 14.79 -10.71
N GLN A 51 23.98 15.13 -11.81
CA GLN A 51 23.56 16.50 -12.10
C GLN A 51 22.27 16.79 -11.33
N ALA A 52 22.20 17.97 -10.70
CA ALA A 52 21.04 18.40 -9.94
C ALA A 52 19.87 18.80 -10.85
N PRO A 53 18.62 18.43 -10.52
CA PRO A 53 18.25 17.50 -9.44
C PRO A 53 18.68 16.06 -9.80
N SER A 54 19.26 15.34 -8.84
CA SER A 54 19.79 13.98 -9.04
C SER A 54 18.68 13.03 -9.52
N ALA A 55 18.55 12.91 -10.84
CA ALA A 55 17.51 12.11 -11.45
C ALA A 55 17.92 10.63 -11.49
N ILE A 56 17.01 9.77 -11.05
CA ILE A 56 17.08 8.32 -11.20
C ILE A 56 16.33 7.98 -12.49
N ARG A 57 17.04 7.39 -13.46
CA ARG A 57 16.42 6.83 -14.67
C ARG A 57 16.43 5.31 -14.59
N LEU A 58 15.26 4.72 -14.64
CA LEU A 58 15.03 3.29 -14.62
C LEU A 58 14.37 2.88 -15.94
N GLU A 59 14.97 1.92 -16.63
CA GLU A 59 14.42 1.27 -17.81
C GLU A 59 14.39 -0.23 -17.56
N ALA A 60 13.22 -0.84 -17.69
CA ALA A 60 13.05 -2.27 -17.54
C ALA A 60 12.24 -2.81 -18.72
N LYS A 61 12.66 -3.94 -19.28
CA LYS A 61 11.95 -4.66 -20.35
C LYS A 61 11.75 -6.09 -19.92
N GLN A 62 10.49 -6.52 -19.87
CA GLN A 62 10.08 -7.88 -19.52
C GLN A 62 10.74 -8.39 -18.23
N ALA A 63 10.82 -7.54 -17.21
CA ALA A 63 11.51 -7.84 -15.96
C ALA A 63 10.52 -8.06 -14.80
N PRO A 64 10.72 -9.09 -13.95
CA PRO A 64 9.94 -9.26 -12.73
C PRO A 64 10.12 -8.07 -11.79
N LEU A 65 9.02 -7.53 -11.25
CA LEU A 65 9.04 -6.35 -10.39
C LEU A 65 9.95 -6.52 -9.16
N ALA A 66 9.95 -7.69 -8.53
CA ALA A 66 10.83 -8.01 -7.42
C ALA A 66 12.32 -7.81 -7.76
N GLN A 67 12.73 -8.20 -8.98
CA GLN A 67 14.11 -8.04 -9.43
C GLN A 67 14.46 -6.57 -9.68
N ILE A 68 13.51 -5.79 -10.21
CA ILE A 68 13.66 -4.34 -10.41
C ILE A 68 13.87 -3.65 -9.06
N LEU A 69 13.01 -3.92 -8.05
CA LEU A 69 13.10 -3.33 -6.72
C LEU A 69 14.39 -3.72 -5.99
N LYS A 70 14.85 -4.97 -6.15
CA LYS A 70 16.14 -5.43 -5.61
C LYS A 70 17.32 -4.66 -6.21
N GLN A 71 17.34 -4.44 -7.53
CA GLN A 71 18.39 -3.65 -8.16
C GLN A 71 18.33 -2.18 -7.77
N LEU A 72 17.12 -1.63 -7.62
CA LEU A 72 16.94 -0.26 -7.15
C LEU A 72 17.49 -0.08 -5.74
N THR A 73 17.20 -1.02 -4.83
CA THR A 73 17.78 -1.07 -3.47
C THR A 73 19.30 -1.11 -3.52
N ALA A 74 19.89 -2.00 -4.33
CA ALA A 74 21.35 -2.14 -4.44
C ALA A 74 22.05 -0.89 -5.00
N LYS A 75 21.40 -0.15 -5.92
CA LYS A 75 21.95 1.06 -6.52
C LYS A 75 21.80 2.30 -5.63
N THR A 76 20.70 2.39 -4.90
CA THR A 76 20.32 3.61 -4.16
C THR A 76 20.60 3.53 -2.67
N GLY A 77 20.74 2.32 -2.11
CA GLY A 77 20.88 2.08 -0.67
C GLY A 77 19.57 2.17 0.12
N VAL A 78 18.45 2.54 -0.51
CA VAL A 78 17.14 2.61 0.14
C VAL A 78 16.58 1.20 0.30
N LYS A 79 16.27 0.78 1.53
CA LYS A 79 15.67 -0.54 1.76
C LYS A 79 14.21 -0.53 1.34
N ILE A 80 13.81 -1.46 0.48
CA ILE A 80 12.42 -1.58 0.01
C ILE A 80 11.83 -2.89 0.54
N HIS A 81 10.75 -2.77 1.31
CA HIS A 81 9.98 -3.87 1.88
C HIS A 81 8.67 -4.05 1.10
N TYR A 82 8.26 -5.29 0.87
CA TYR A 82 6.99 -5.64 0.22
C TYR A 82 6.54 -7.04 0.66
N SER A 83 5.22 -7.25 0.75
CA SER A 83 4.65 -8.55 1.12
C SER A 83 4.25 -9.38 -0.10
N ALA A 84 3.56 -8.76 -1.06
CA ALA A 84 3.12 -9.39 -2.30
C ALA A 84 3.40 -8.47 -3.48
N LEU A 85 3.92 -9.03 -4.57
CA LEU A 85 4.14 -8.33 -5.83
C LEU A 85 3.53 -9.14 -6.97
N PRO A 86 3.02 -8.47 -8.02
CA PRO A 86 2.61 -9.16 -9.23
C PRO A 86 3.77 -9.95 -9.84
N SER A 87 3.52 -11.21 -10.18
CA SER A 87 4.51 -12.12 -10.79
C SER A 87 4.75 -11.83 -12.27
N ASN A 88 3.86 -11.05 -12.90
CA ASN A 88 3.94 -10.75 -14.32
C ASN A 88 5.13 -9.81 -14.59
N PRO A 89 5.94 -10.09 -15.62
CA PRO A 89 7.03 -9.20 -16.01
C PRO A 89 6.47 -7.87 -16.53
N ILE A 90 7.16 -6.79 -16.21
CA ILE A 90 6.76 -5.44 -16.63
C ILE A 90 7.78 -4.83 -17.60
N THR A 91 7.30 -3.91 -18.43
CA THR A 91 8.11 -3.04 -19.29
C THR A 91 7.79 -1.60 -18.94
N VAL A 92 8.78 -0.83 -18.51
CA VAL A 92 8.57 0.51 -17.97
C VAL A 92 9.84 1.36 -18.10
N THR A 93 9.63 2.66 -18.30
CA THR A 93 10.68 3.68 -18.22
C THR A 93 10.24 4.75 -17.24
N CYS A 94 11.02 4.95 -16.17
CA CYS A 94 10.81 5.97 -15.16
C CYS A 94 12.00 6.93 -15.15
N ALA A 95 11.76 8.23 -15.08
CA ALA A 95 12.81 9.25 -14.97
C ALA A 95 12.40 10.27 -13.91
N GLU A 96 12.85 10.03 -12.68
CA GLU A 96 12.26 10.63 -11.49
C GLU A 96 13.32 11.15 -10.52
N ALA A 97 12.97 12.12 -9.68
CA ALA A 97 13.91 12.76 -8.76
C ALA A 97 14.25 11.92 -7.50
N SER A 98 13.45 10.91 -7.15
CA SER A 98 13.58 10.17 -5.90
C SER A 98 13.24 8.68 -6.04
N VAL A 99 13.70 7.86 -5.10
CA VAL A 99 13.35 6.42 -5.07
C VAL A 99 11.85 6.22 -4.88
N LYS A 100 11.19 7.05 -4.05
CA LYS A 100 9.74 6.99 -3.84
C LYS A 100 8.99 7.18 -5.16
N THR A 101 9.31 8.24 -5.89
CA THR A 101 8.64 8.55 -7.16
C THR A 101 8.96 7.54 -8.26
N VAL A 102 10.17 6.95 -8.27
CA VAL A 102 10.47 5.78 -9.14
C VAL A 102 9.55 4.60 -8.80
N VAL A 103 9.37 4.27 -7.52
CA VAL A 103 8.51 3.15 -7.09
C VAL A 103 7.04 3.44 -7.41
N GLU A 104 6.56 4.67 -7.24
CA GLU A 104 5.22 5.08 -7.70
C GLU A 104 5.07 4.94 -9.21
N CYS A 105 6.09 5.29 -9.99
CA CYS A 105 6.09 5.07 -11.44
C CYS A 105 5.99 3.58 -11.80
N LEU A 106 6.68 2.70 -11.06
CA LEU A 106 6.62 1.25 -11.26
C LEU A 106 5.25 0.65 -10.91
N LEU A 107 4.64 1.13 -9.83
CA LEU A 107 3.40 0.57 -9.27
C LEU A 107 2.12 1.24 -9.80
N GLY A 108 2.24 2.43 -10.38
CA GLY A 108 1.13 3.27 -10.77
C GLY A 108 0.72 4.29 -9.69
N PRO A 109 -0.08 5.30 -10.08
CA PRO A 109 -0.66 6.27 -9.15
C PRO A 109 -1.56 5.57 -8.15
N GLY A 110 -1.60 6.05 -6.91
CA GLY A 110 -2.39 5.44 -5.83
C GLY A 110 -1.77 4.19 -5.22
N SER A 111 -0.47 3.94 -5.45
CA SER A 111 0.24 2.90 -4.71
C SER A 111 0.35 3.28 -3.23
N ASN A 112 -0.02 2.35 -2.34
CA ASN A 112 0.07 2.56 -0.91
C ASN A 112 1.51 2.36 -0.46
N LEU A 113 2.23 3.47 -0.30
CA LEU A 113 3.63 3.50 0.11
C LEU A 113 3.77 4.18 1.47
N ALA A 114 4.53 3.57 2.37
CA ALA A 114 5.02 4.23 3.58
C ALA A 114 6.53 4.45 3.45
N ALA A 115 7.02 5.62 3.83
CA ALA A 115 8.45 5.96 3.78
C ALA A 115 8.94 6.37 5.16
N LYS A 116 10.11 5.86 5.56
CA LYS A 116 10.82 6.31 6.76
C LYS A 116 12.01 7.13 6.35
N MET A 117 11.99 8.39 6.77
CA MET A 117 13.08 9.32 6.56
C MET A 117 14.03 9.26 7.77
N PRO A 118 15.36 9.38 7.56
CA PRO A 118 16.29 9.52 8.68
C PRO A 118 16.01 10.85 9.40
N GLU A 119 15.76 10.79 10.71
CA GLU A 119 15.31 11.95 11.50
C GLU A 119 16.29 13.14 11.41
N LYS A 120 17.60 12.86 11.38
CA LYS A 120 18.64 13.88 11.22
C LYS A 120 18.59 14.58 9.87
N LEU A 121 18.24 13.84 8.81
CA LEU A 121 18.16 14.37 7.45
C LEU A 121 16.85 15.13 7.23
N ALA A 122 15.74 14.66 7.80
CA ALA A 122 14.45 15.33 7.73
C ALA A 122 14.56 16.76 8.29
N LYS A 123 15.12 16.92 9.50
CA LYS A 123 15.32 18.23 10.14
C LYS A 123 16.26 19.14 9.33
N ALA A 124 17.36 18.60 8.80
CA ALA A 124 18.32 19.38 8.01
C ALA A 124 17.76 19.83 6.64
N THR A 125 17.00 18.96 5.97
CA THR A 125 16.43 19.24 4.65
C THR A 125 15.36 20.31 4.75
N GLN A 126 14.50 20.22 5.76
CA GLN A 126 13.44 21.20 6.01
C GLN A 126 13.98 22.59 6.36
N ALA A 127 15.12 22.65 7.07
CA ALA A 127 15.77 23.92 7.41
C ALA A 127 16.47 24.59 6.22
N LEU A 128 16.97 23.80 5.25
CA LEU A 128 17.73 24.33 4.11
C LEU A 128 16.85 24.64 2.89
N ASN A 129 15.80 23.86 2.66
CA ASN A 129 14.86 24.09 1.57
C ASN A 129 13.49 23.49 1.95
N PRO A 130 12.49 24.32 2.30
CA PRO A 130 11.15 23.85 2.68
C PRO A 130 10.44 23.01 1.61
N GLY A 131 10.88 23.07 0.34
CA GLY A 131 10.36 22.28 -0.78
C GLY A 131 11.23 21.10 -1.21
N ALA A 132 12.41 20.87 -0.61
CA ALA A 132 13.26 19.74 -0.97
C ALA A 132 12.74 18.45 -0.34
N GLN A 133 12.42 17.45 -1.15
CA GLN A 133 12.04 16.12 -0.65
C GLN A 133 13.28 15.39 -0.15
N ALA A 134 13.33 15.11 1.15
CA ALA A 134 14.38 14.26 1.73
C ALA A 134 14.29 12.85 1.16
N GLN A 135 15.44 12.22 0.90
CA GLN A 135 15.46 10.83 0.45
C GLN A 135 15.05 9.89 1.58
N ALA A 136 14.13 8.98 1.29
CA ALA A 136 13.70 7.94 2.22
C ALA A 136 14.87 6.97 2.49
N ALA A 137 15.05 6.55 3.75
CA ALA A 137 16.02 5.50 4.10
C ALA A 137 15.41 4.10 3.93
N GLU A 138 14.11 3.98 4.24
CA GLU A 138 13.36 2.72 4.14
C GLU A 138 11.99 3.04 3.53
N LEU A 139 11.49 2.13 2.68
CA LEU A 139 10.22 2.23 1.97
C LEU A 139 9.45 0.92 2.10
N TRP A 140 8.15 0.98 2.39
CA TRP A 140 7.25 -0.17 2.46
C TRP A 140 6.16 -0.03 1.40
N ILE A 141 5.98 -1.08 0.61
CA ILE A 141 4.87 -1.23 -0.34
C ILE A 141 3.78 -2.03 0.39
N LEU A 142 2.72 -1.34 0.80
CA LEU A 142 1.63 -1.93 1.59
C LEU A 142 0.68 -2.72 0.71
N SER A 143 0.35 -2.20 -0.48
CA SER A 143 -0.45 -2.90 -1.48
C SER A 143 -0.09 -2.41 -2.88
N ALA A 144 0.22 -3.34 -3.78
CA ALA A 144 0.33 -3.05 -5.21
C ALA A 144 -1.08 -3.16 -5.84
N PRO A 145 -1.54 -2.20 -6.63
CA PRO A 145 -2.79 -2.34 -7.36
C PRO A 145 -2.68 -3.55 -8.31
N SER A 146 -3.71 -4.40 -8.30
CA SER A 146 -3.70 -5.71 -8.97
C SER A 146 -3.62 -5.67 -10.50
N ALA A 147 -3.72 -4.49 -11.13
CA ALA A 147 -3.81 -4.33 -12.58
C ALA A 147 -2.97 -3.14 -13.09
N ILE A 148 -1.66 -3.33 -13.20
CA ILE A 148 -0.81 -2.40 -13.95
C ILE A 148 -0.81 -2.82 -15.43
N SER A 149 -1.90 -2.54 -16.14
CA SER A 149 -1.93 -2.60 -17.60
C SER A 149 -1.53 -1.24 -18.16
N ARG A 150 -0.23 -0.92 -18.16
CA ARG A 150 0.29 0.23 -18.91
C ARG A 150 0.78 -0.23 -20.28
N THR A 151 -0.02 0.02 -21.31
CA THR A 151 0.37 -0.04 -22.72
C THR A 151 0.58 1.37 -23.24
N ASP A 152 1.50 2.12 -22.65
CA ASP A 152 1.93 3.40 -23.23
C ASP A 152 3.09 3.11 -24.19
N SER A 153 2.72 2.84 -25.44
CA SER A 153 3.65 2.83 -26.57
C SER A 153 4.26 4.22 -26.75
N PRO A 154 5.59 4.37 -26.83
CA PRO A 154 6.21 5.62 -27.25
C PRO A 154 5.83 5.91 -28.71
N LYS A 155 5.11 7.02 -28.93
CA LYS A 155 4.97 7.61 -30.26
C LYS A 155 6.30 8.26 -30.60
N ASP A 156 7.08 7.64 -31.49
CA ASP A 156 8.01 8.30 -32.40
C ASP A 156 8.47 7.30 -33.48
N GLY A 157 8.24 7.63 -34.76
CA GLY A 157 8.87 6.94 -35.91
C GLY A 157 7.92 6.47 -37.01
N ALA A 158 7.92 7.20 -38.12
CA ALA A 158 7.02 7.12 -39.27
C ALA A 158 7.11 5.87 -40.18
N MET A 159 5.97 5.48 -40.76
CA MET A 159 5.80 5.27 -42.21
C MET A 159 4.29 5.36 -42.59
N PRO A 160 3.93 5.88 -43.78
CA PRO A 160 2.54 6.18 -44.13
C PRO A 160 1.91 5.03 -44.93
N ALA A 161 0.71 4.61 -44.57
CA ALA A 161 -0.23 4.04 -45.53
C ALA A 161 -1.66 3.99 -44.98
N GLN A 162 -2.56 4.57 -45.77
CA GLN A 162 -3.99 4.30 -45.87
C GLN A 162 -4.91 4.89 -44.78
N LEU A 163 -5.45 6.06 -45.13
CA LEU A 163 -6.81 6.47 -44.81
C LEU A 163 -7.77 5.29 -45.03
N THR A 164 -8.18 4.64 -43.95
CA THR A 164 -9.53 4.09 -43.87
C THR A 164 -10.27 4.91 -42.81
N LYS A 165 -11.42 5.45 -43.21
CA LYS A 165 -12.31 6.23 -42.35
C LYS A 165 -12.62 5.41 -41.08
N PRO A 166 -12.35 5.90 -39.87
CA PRO A 166 -12.88 5.25 -38.69
C PRO A 166 -14.38 5.56 -38.65
N ALA A 167 -15.17 4.52 -38.93
CA ALA A 167 -16.55 4.47 -38.48
C ALA A 167 -16.55 4.77 -36.97
N GLN A 168 -17.33 5.76 -36.56
CA GLN A 168 -17.50 6.13 -35.17
C GLN A 168 -18.14 4.96 -34.41
N GLN A 169 -17.31 4.04 -33.90
CA GLN A 169 -17.70 3.20 -32.79
C GLN A 169 -17.76 4.10 -31.55
N LYS A 170 -19.00 4.45 -31.21
CA LYS A 170 -19.42 5.12 -29.98
C LYS A 170 -19.09 4.18 -28.81
N SER A 171 -17.82 4.13 -28.43
CA SER A 171 -17.35 3.37 -27.29
C SER A 171 -17.86 4.06 -26.02
N LYS A 172 -18.85 3.42 -25.40
CA LYS A 172 -19.48 3.83 -24.15
C LYS A 172 -18.54 3.54 -22.96
N HIS A 173 -17.31 4.03 -23.02
CA HIS A 173 -16.43 4.04 -21.86
C HIS A 173 -16.69 5.35 -21.11
N PRO A 174 -17.23 5.31 -19.88
CA PRO A 174 -17.42 6.51 -19.08
C PRO A 174 -16.07 7.21 -18.88
N ASN A 175 -16.11 8.53 -18.86
CA ASN A 175 -14.94 9.36 -18.58
C ASN A 175 -14.37 8.95 -17.21
N ILE A 176 -13.05 8.97 -17.04
CA ILE A 176 -12.39 8.62 -15.77
C ILE A 176 -12.98 9.45 -14.62
N ALA A 177 -13.21 10.74 -14.85
CA ALA A 177 -13.83 11.63 -13.86
C ALA A 177 -15.28 11.22 -13.49
N GLU A 178 -16.00 10.62 -14.43
CA GLU A 178 -17.38 10.13 -14.22
C GLU A 178 -17.36 8.85 -13.38
N ARG A 179 -16.43 7.94 -13.66
CA ARG A 179 -16.23 6.73 -12.84
C ARG A 179 -15.81 7.06 -11.41
N ASP A 180 -14.90 8.01 -11.23
CA ASP A 180 -14.44 8.42 -9.90
C ASP A 180 -15.57 9.06 -9.08
N ARG A 181 -16.50 9.74 -9.77
CA ARG A 181 -17.71 10.29 -9.15
C ARG A 181 -18.69 9.19 -8.75
N ASP A 182 -18.98 8.26 -9.66
CA ASP A 182 -19.89 7.13 -9.40
C ASP A 182 -19.39 6.27 -8.24
N GLN A 183 -18.07 6.01 -8.18
CA GLN A 183 -17.47 5.24 -7.09
C GLN A 183 -17.54 5.97 -5.75
N PHE A 184 -17.36 7.30 -5.75
CA PHE A 184 -17.51 8.11 -4.55
C PHE A 184 -18.95 8.10 -4.05
N GLU A 185 -19.93 8.30 -4.94
CA GLU A 185 -21.36 8.25 -4.58
C GLU A 185 -21.76 6.87 -4.05
N GLU A 186 -21.24 5.79 -4.63
CA GLU A 186 -21.48 4.43 -4.14
C GLU A 186 -20.86 4.20 -2.75
N THR A 187 -19.63 4.67 -2.54
CA THR A 187 -18.96 4.58 -1.22
C THR A 187 -19.75 5.34 -0.16
N LEU A 188 -20.27 6.53 -0.51
CA LEU A 188 -21.10 7.31 0.39
C LEU A 188 -22.38 6.55 0.77
N LYS A 189 -23.06 5.89 -0.18
CA LYS A 189 -24.24 5.06 0.11
C LYS A 189 -23.92 3.88 1.03
N GLN A 190 -22.75 3.27 0.88
CA GLN A 190 -22.34 2.13 1.70
C GLN A 190 -22.15 2.48 3.18
N THR A 191 -21.95 3.76 3.52
CA THR A 191 -21.93 4.20 4.93
C THR A 191 -23.26 3.95 5.65
N ALA A 192 -24.36 3.76 4.92
CA ALA A 192 -25.67 3.40 5.44
C ALA A 192 -26.02 1.90 5.26
N SER A 193 -25.04 1.06 4.93
CA SER A 193 -25.26 -0.39 4.78
C SER A 193 -25.76 -1.02 6.07
N LYS A 194 -26.57 -2.08 5.97
CA LYS A 194 -26.96 -2.89 7.13
C LYS A 194 -25.79 -3.68 7.70
N ASN A 195 -24.78 -3.96 6.89
CA ASN A 195 -23.57 -4.68 7.31
C ASN A 195 -22.57 -3.71 7.96
N PRO A 196 -22.20 -3.88 9.25
CA PRO A 196 -21.24 -2.99 9.92
C PRO A 196 -19.86 -2.97 9.25
N GLU A 197 -19.40 -4.08 8.68
CA GLU A 197 -18.10 -4.15 8.00
C GLU A 197 -18.06 -3.28 6.74
N GLU A 198 -19.16 -3.27 5.98
CA GLU A 198 -19.31 -2.41 4.80
C GLU A 198 -19.36 -0.94 5.19
N ARG A 199 -20.07 -0.60 6.29
CA ARG A 199 -20.09 0.77 6.82
C ARG A 199 -18.70 1.23 7.23
N ALA A 200 -17.97 0.44 8.02
CA ALA A 200 -16.62 0.75 8.45
C ALA A 200 -15.67 0.93 7.24
N THR A 201 -15.68 -0.01 6.30
CA THR A 201 -14.86 0.06 5.09
C THR A 201 -15.17 1.31 4.26
N ALA A 202 -16.45 1.67 4.11
CA ALA A 202 -16.86 2.88 3.42
C ALA A 202 -16.30 4.14 4.10
N LEU A 203 -16.42 4.25 5.43
CA LEU A 203 -15.91 5.39 6.20
C LEU A 203 -14.38 5.52 6.12
N TYR A 204 -13.65 4.40 6.11
CA TYR A 204 -12.21 4.38 5.87
C TYR A 204 -11.88 4.98 4.49
N ASN A 205 -12.55 4.49 3.45
CA ASN A 205 -12.34 4.95 2.07
C ASN A 205 -12.69 6.44 1.90
N LEU A 206 -13.75 6.92 2.57
CA LEU A 206 -14.09 8.34 2.59
C LEU A 206 -12.98 9.19 3.23
N GLY A 207 -12.40 8.72 4.35
CA GLY A 207 -11.25 9.38 4.99
C GLY A 207 -10.03 9.52 4.06
N LEU A 208 -9.78 8.51 3.22
CA LEU A 208 -8.68 8.52 2.25
C LEU A 208 -8.97 9.30 0.96
N SER A 209 -10.22 9.64 0.68
CA SER A 209 -10.63 10.22 -0.60
C SER A 209 -10.13 11.64 -0.85
N GLY A 210 -9.63 12.32 0.20
CA GLY A 210 -9.27 13.75 0.15
C GLY A 210 -10.47 14.69 -0.01
N LYS A 211 -11.70 14.17 0.05
CA LYS A 211 -12.97 14.93 -0.01
C LYS A 211 -13.61 15.07 1.37
N THR A 212 -12.80 15.15 2.42
CA THR A 212 -13.30 15.27 3.78
C THR A 212 -13.99 16.62 4.04
N ASP A 213 -13.81 17.60 3.15
CA ASP A 213 -14.55 18.86 3.15
C ASP A 213 -15.96 18.77 2.55
N ASP A 214 -16.30 17.67 1.89
CA ASP A 214 -17.63 17.44 1.33
C ASP A 214 -18.66 17.31 2.47
N PRO A 215 -19.75 18.08 2.45
CA PRO A 215 -20.74 18.09 3.54
C PRO A 215 -21.35 16.71 3.79
N ASP A 216 -21.59 15.92 2.74
CA ASP A 216 -22.19 14.60 2.89
C ASP A 216 -21.21 13.64 3.57
N VAL A 217 -19.90 13.78 3.31
CA VAL A 217 -18.86 13.02 4.00
C VAL A 217 -18.77 13.41 5.47
N LYS A 218 -18.84 14.71 5.79
CA LYS A 218 -18.85 15.18 7.18
C LYS A 218 -20.04 14.62 7.95
N ASP A 219 -21.22 14.62 7.34
CA ASP A 219 -22.45 14.11 7.96
C ASP A 219 -22.40 12.60 8.16
N ALA A 220 -21.91 11.85 7.16
CA ALA A 220 -21.72 10.40 7.29
C ALA A 220 -20.73 10.06 8.44
N LEU A 221 -19.62 10.78 8.54
CA LEU A 221 -18.63 10.60 9.61
C LEU A 221 -19.23 10.93 10.99
N ARG A 222 -20.01 12.01 11.10
CA ARG A 222 -20.70 12.37 12.36
C ARG A 222 -21.69 11.31 12.80
N GLN A 223 -22.54 10.85 11.89
CA GLN A 223 -23.54 9.83 12.20
C GLN A 223 -22.88 8.54 12.69
N ALA A 224 -21.76 8.15 12.04
CA ALA A 224 -21.02 6.95 12.38
C ALA A 224 -20.33 7.00 13.75
N LEU A 225 -20.07 8.18 14.34
CA LEU A 225 -19.56 8.29 15.72
C LEU A 225 -20.54 7.79 16.77
N THR A 226 -21.82 7.67 16.41
CA THR A 226 -22.89 7.12 17.25
C THR A 226 -23.46 5.80 16.74
N ASP A 227 -22.75 5.14 15.81
CA ASP A 227 -23.17 3.83 15.28
C ASP A 227 -23.24 2.78 16.40
N ASP A 228 -24.17 1.83 16.29
CA ASP A 228 -24.32 0.74 17.25
C ASP A 228 -23.07 -0.15 17.28
N ASP A 229 -22.41 -0.33 16.12
CA ASP A 229 -21.23 -1.16 15.99
C ASP A 229 -19.95 -0.39 16.39
N PRO A 230 -19.14 -0.94 17.31
CA PRO A 230 -17.93 -0.27 17.78
C PRO A 230 -16.86 -0.08 16.71
N ASN A 231 -16.72 -1.00 15.75
CA ASN A 231 -15.72 -0.87 14.69
C ASN A 231 -16.09 0.28 13.75
N VAL A 232 -17.38 0.50 13.51
CA VAL A 232 -17.87 1.64 12.72
C VAL A 232 -17.54 2.96 13.43
N ARG A 233 -17.78 3.05 14.74
CA ARG A 233 -17.41 4.24 15.55
C ARG A 233 -15.91 4.53 15.52
N GLU A 234 -15.09 3.49 15.69
CA GLU A 234 -13.62 3.61 15.63
C GLU A 234 -13.16 4.12 14.27
N GLN A 235 -13.71 3.54 13.20
CA GLN A 235 -13.32 3.90 11.85
C GLN A 235 -13.73 5.33 11.48
N ALA A 236 -14.88 5.79 11.96
CA ALA A 236 -15.31 7.19 11.84
C ALA A 236 -14.33 8.14 12.56
N ALA A 237 -13.96 7.82 13.80
CA ALA A 237 -13.01 8.62 14.57
C ALA A 237 -11.62 8.69 13.91
N ALA A 238 -11.14 7.57 13.36
CA ALA A 238 -9.89 7.51 12.61
C ALA A 238 -9.93 8.35 11.33
N SER A 239 -11.03 8.29 10.57
CA SER A 239 -11.22 9.09 9.35
C SER A 239 -11.32 10.59 9.66
N ILE A 240 -11.98 10.97 10.76
CA ILE A 240 -12.00 12.37 11.25
C ILE A 240 -10.60 12.83 11.66
N ALA A 241 -9.82 12.00 12.36
CA ALA A 241 -8.45 12.36 12.73
C ALA A 241 -7.56 12.59 11.50
N GLN A 242 -7.81 11.86 10.41
CA GLN A 242 -7.06 11.99 9.15
C GLN A 242 -7.47 13.19 8.30
N SER A 243 -8.73 13.66 8.38
CA SER A 243 -9.20 14.80 7.58
C SER A 243 -8.46 16.10 7.88
N ALA A 244 -7.84 16.19 9.06
CA ALA A 244 -7.26 17.41 9.62
C ALA A 244 -8.26 18.59 9.72
N ASP A 245 -9.57 18.33 9.61
CA ASP A 245 -10.61 19.36 9.75
C ASP A 245 -10.75 19.75 11.23
N PRO A 246 -10.40 20.99 11.61
CA PRO A 246 -10.45 21.43 12.99
C PRO A 246 -11.86 21.36 13.60
N ALA A 247 -12.91 21.53 12.79
CA ALA A 247 -14.29 21.49 13.26
C ALA A 247 -14.70 20.06 13.64
N LEU A 248 -14.41 19.08 12.77
CA LEU A 248 -14.68 17.67 13.06
C LEU A 248 -13.82 17.16 14.22
N ILE A 249 -12.55 17.60 14.32
CA ILE A 249 -11.68 17.25 15.44
C ILE A 249 -12.22 17.83 16.75
N ALA A 250 -12.71 19.07 16.75
CA ALA A 250 -13.35 19.66 17.93
C ALA A 250 -14.60 18.88 18.35
N GLU A 251 -15.41 18.45 17.38
CA GLU A 251 -16.59 17.62 17.61
C GLU A 251 -16.25 16.26 18.21
N LEU A 252 -15.25 15.56 17.65
CA LEU A 252 -14.72 14.30 18.18
C LEU A 252 -14.22 14.43 19.63
N ASN A 253 -13.61 15.57 19.99
CA ASN A 253 -13.14 15.83 21.36
C ASN A 253 -14.28 16.15 22.34
N ASN A 254 -15.42 16.61 21.84
CA ASN A 254 -16.59 16.97 22.64
C ASN A 254 -17.60 15.82 22.77
N LEU A 255 -17.36 14.67 22.14
CA LEU A 255 -18.24 13.51 22.28
C LEU A 255 -18.30 13.08 23.75
N PRO A 256 -19.51 12.91 24.30
CA PRO A 256 -19.68 12.40 25.66
C PRO A 256 -19.09 10.98 25.72
N LYS A 257 -18.21 10.73 26.69
CA LYS A 257 -17.57 9.41 26.89
C LYS A 257 -18.59 8.27 26.90
N ALA A 258 -19.76 8.51 27.50
CA ALA A 258 -20.87 7.56 27.58
C ALA A 258 -21.41 7.08 26.22
N GLY A 259 -21.27 7.85 25.13
CA GLY A 259 -21.68 7.44 23.78
C GLY A 259 -20.78 6.37 23.16
N LEU A 260 -19.56 6.21 23.67
CA LEU A 260 -18.62 5.16 23.26
C LEU A 260 -18.82 3.87 24.08
N ASP A 261 -19.48 3.98 25.23
CA ASP A 261 -19.60 2.95 26.26
C ASP A 261 -20.92 2.14 26.16
N ALA A 262 -21.86 2.55 25.29
CA ALA A 262 -23.27 2.14 25.37
C ALA A 262 -23.65 0.74 24.82
N GLY A 263 -22.70 -0.08 24.34
CA GLY A 263 -23.06 -1.23 23.49
C GLY A 263 -22.59 -2.65 23.86
N SER A 264 -21.59 -2.86 24.72
CA SER A 264 -21.05 -4.22 24.93
C SER A 264 -20.39 -4.41 26.29
N THR A 265 -20.83 -5.42 27.04
CA THR A 265 -20.47 -5.68 28.44
C THR A 265 -19.27 -6.61 28.62
N THR A 266 -18.49 -6.91 27.58
CA THR A 266 -17.37 -7.86 27.71
C THR A 266 -16.03 -7.47 27.09
N ASP A 267 -15.88 -6.30 26.46
CA ASP A 267 -14.57 -5.84 25.96
C ASP A 267 -14.36 -4.31 26.07
N GLN A 268 -14.87 -3.73 27.16
CA GLN A 268 -14.91 -2.28 27.43
C GLN A 268 -13.54 -1.63 27.63
N SER A 269 -12.48 -2.40 27.84
CA SER A 269 -11.14 -1.88 28.14
C SER A 269 -10.45 -1.29 26.91
N THR A 270 -10.67 -1.84 25.73
CA THR A 270 -9.92 -1.54 24.51
C THR A 270 -10.46 -0.32 23.78
N LEU A 271 -11.78 -0.21 23.56
CA LEU A 271 -12.37 0.95 22.85
C LEU A 271 -12.20 2.29 23.56
N SER A 272 -12.36 2.34 24.88
CA SER A 272 -12.18 3.57 25.64
C SER A 272 -10.69 3.98 25.67
N GLN A 273 -9.78 3.01 25.67
CA GLN A 273 -8.34 3.24 25.53
C GLN A 273 -7.99 3.70 24.11
N ASP A 274 -8.62 3.13 23.09
CA ASP A 274 -8.34 3.40 21.68
C ASP A 274 -8.86 4.77 21.24
N VAL A 275 -10.05 5.17 21.69
CA VAL A 275 -10.52 6.54 21.47
C VAL A 275 -9.71 7.55 22.29
N ALA A 276 -9.31 7.21 23.52
CA ALA A 276 -8.39 8.06 24.27
C ALA A 276 -7.01 8.16 23.60
N LEU A 277 -6.53 7.09 22.95
CA LEU A 277 -5.32 7.03 22.15
C LEU A 277 -5.45 7.83 20.86
N LEU A 278 -6.57 7.73 20.15
CA LEU A 278 -6.90 8.55 18.98
C LEU A 278 -7.01 10.03 19.35
N GLN A 279 -7.66 10.36 20.46
CA GLN A 279 -7.72 11.73 21.00
C GLN A 279 -6.36 12.24 21.49
N LYS A 280 -5.47 11.36 21.93
CA LYS A 280 -4.09 11.69 22.28
C LYS A 280 -3.24 11.84 21.02
N ALA A 281 -3.54 11.08 19.97
CA ALA A 281 -2.88 11.13 18.68
C ALA A 281 -3.24 12.38 17.88
N THR A 282 -4.51 12.78 17.86
CA THR A 282 -4.94 14.06 17.27
C THR A 282 -4.32 15.25 18.00
N ARG A 283 -4.07 15.14 19.32
CA ARG A 283 -3.30 16.14 20.10
C ARG A 283 -1.79 16.06 19.91
N GLY A 284 -1.25 14.91 19.51
CA GLY A 284 0.18 14.63 19.34
C GLY A 284 0.71 14.75 17.91
N GLY A 285 -0.17 15.00 16.93
CA GLY A 285 0.14 15.05 15.50
C GLY A 285 0.06 13.68 14.79
N GLU A 286 0.00 13.71 13.45
CA GLU A 286 -0.21 12.55 12.54
C GLU A 286 0.58 11.29 12.88
N LYS A 287 1.79 11.44 13.42
CA LYS A 287 2.71 10.34 13.72
C LYS A 287 2.12 9.30 14.69
N MET A 288 1.34 9.74 15.67
CA MET A 288 0.75 8.85 16.67
C MET A 288 -0.51 8.14 16.15
N ALA A 289 -1.27 8.77 15.23
CA ALA A 289 -2.45 8.18 14.61
C ALA A 289 -2.05 7.04 13.66
N LEU A 290 -0.95 7.23 12.93
CA LEU A 290 -0.39 6.20 12.05
C LEU A 290 0.22 5.02 12.82
N GLU A 291 0.80 5.26 14.00
CA GLU A 291 1.37 4.23 14.88
C GLU A 291 0.27 3.39 15.53
N PHE A 292 -0.86 4.00 15.89
CA PHE A 292 -2.06 3.32 16.35
C PHE A 292 -2.64 2.36 15.30
N LEU A 293 -2.87 2.85 14.07
CA LEU A 293 -3.39 2.02 12.97
C LEU A 293 -2.48 0.83 12.63
N LYS A 294 -1.14 0.99 12.75
CA LYS A 294 -0.17 -0.10 12.53
C LYS A 294 -0.23 -1.20 13.58
N ASN A 295 -0.43 -0.84 14.84
CA ASN A 295 -0.51 -1.83 15.93
C ASN A 295 -1.79 -2.67 15.81
N ARG A 296 -2.94 -2.08 15.45
CA ARG A 296 -4.19 -2.83 15.21
C ARG A 296 -4.13 -3.75 13.99
N GLN A 297 -3.51 -3.31 12.89
CA GLN A 297 -3.33 -4.18 11.71
C GLN A 297 -2.50 -5.43 12.02
N SER A 298 -1.54 -5.35 12.96
CA SER A 298 -0.74 -6.49 13.38
C SER A 298 -1.51 -7.45 14.30
N ASP A 299 -2.42 -6.94 15.12
CA ASP A 299 -3.27 -7.78 15.98
C ASP A 299 -4.33 -8.56 15.17
N SER A 300 -4.92 -7.97 14.11
CA SER A 300 -5.88 -8.68 13.26
C SER A 300 -5.28 -9.86 12.45
N GLN A 301 -3.95 -9.89 12.29
CA GLN A 301 -3.24 -10.99 11.60
C GLN A 301 -2.99 -12.19 12.51
N ILE A 302 -3.27 -12.10 13.81
CA ILE A 302 -3.01 -13.17 14.80
C ILE A 302 -4.24 -14.08 15.01
N GLU A 303 -5.43 -13.68 14.54
CA GLU A 303 -6.68 -14.44 14.72
C GLU A 303 -7.10 -15.32 13.52
N HIS A 304 -6.20 -15.61 12.58
CA HIS A 304 -6.40 -16.57 11.48
C HIS A 304 -5.31 -17.64 11.45
#